data_AF-A0A847AKM8-F1
#
_entry.id   AF-A0A847AKM8-F1
#
_cell.length_a   1.000
_cell.length_b   1.000
_cell.length_c   1.000
_cell.angle_alpha   90.00
_cell.angle_beta   90.00
_cell.angle_gamma   90.00
#
_symmetry.space_group_name_H-M   'P 1'
#
loop_
_entity.id
_entity.type
_entity.pdbx_description
1 polymer ?
#
loop_
_entity_poly.entity_id
_entity_poly.type
_entity_poly.pdbx_seq_one_letter_code
_entity_poly.pdbx_strand_id
1 'polypeptide(L)'
;MKRYIILVAGYEYNKGGTNFAHFADNRRKFILQHNPSWNNDPEVVFIRFDIKNGKLERNIYDGRQRNWILEKSYDAINHRIHYSGTEFKKQETNVISITDVYNYIINIGSSEPETVSELSILGHGWIGGPILVNSYERDEFKYGGAKYRIRDPWDKDGRHKDFFVSNMNDADWKNFKKAFADNGYIWVWGCVFTRAYYNTLYKVMQTPEFRQKTFGTHQDTDTFKITVNSSFVQKYYNADRKFFPANDKEKTFTRSMAEIKKFLIRGLINSYAGRTTLDTGIECRAGYLGTYSSFESSSGVQHRVMVIPRNQKLYSDDFTRVVNFYKHYIGLPEDPENRGYARYENYQLYKWFQSV
;
A
#
# COMPACT_ATOMS: atom_id res chain seq x y z
N MET A 1 -27.14 -11.17 2.16
CA MET A 1 -26.07 -11.18 3.18
C MET A 1 -25.38 -9.84 3.10
N LYS A 2 -25.25 -9.16 4.24
CA LYS A 2 -24.67 -7.82 4.32
C LYS A 2 -23.21 -7.82 3.84
N ARG A 3 -22.83 -6.77 3.12
CA ARG A 3 -21.51 -6.60 2.54
C ARG A 3 -21.06 -5.15 2.63
N TYR A 4 -19.86 -4.94 3.17
CA TYR A 4 -19.21 -3.65 3.25
C TYR A 4 -18.03 -3.56 2.28
N ILE A 5 -17.97 -2.44 1.55
CA ILE A 5 -16.81 -2.01 0.75
C ILE A 5 -16.37 -0.67 1.29
N ILE A 6 -15.17 -0.60 1.86
CA ILE A 6 -14.64 0.59 2.52
C ILE A 6 -13.63 1.27 1.60
N LEU A 7 -13.88 2.53 1.28
CA LEU A 7 -13.11 3.32 0.33
C LEU A 7 -12.54 4.56 1.03
N VAL A 8 -11.24 4.56 1.29
CA VAL A 8 -10.54 5.69 1.89
C VAL A 8 -9.96 6.55 0.78
N ALA A 9 -10.45 7.78 0.63
CA ALA A 9 -9.98 8.75 -0.34
C ALA A 9 -9.01 9.73 0.34
N GLY A 10 -7.72 9.53 0.13
CA GLY A 10 -6.65 10.37 0.70
C GLY A 10 -6.64 11.81 0.19
N TYR A 11 -5.56 12.53 0.46
CA TYR A 11 -5.37 13.93 0.09
C TYR A 11 -4.11 14.14 -0.74
N GLU A 12 -4.21 14.97 -1.78
CA GLU A 12 -3.07 15.38 -2.61
C GLU A 12 -2.33 16.56 -1.98
N TYR A 13 -1.34 16.22 -1.15
CA TYR A 13 -0.56 17.19 -0.40
C TYR A 13 0.49 17.93 -1.24
N ASN A 14 0.78 17.50 -2.48
CA ASN A 14 1.74 18.19 -3.36
C ASN A 14 1.08 19.29 -4.21
N LYS A 15 -0.18 19.67 -3.91
CA LYS A 15 -0.96 20.68 -4.66
C LYS A 15 -1.19 20.31 -6.13
N GLY A 16 -1.10 19.02 -6.48
CA GLY A 16 -1.32 18.52 -7.85
C GLY A 16 -2.78 18.52 -8.32
N GLY A 17 -3.73 18.86 -7.44
CA GLY A 17 -5.16 18.95 -7.78
C GLY A 17 -5.90 17.61 -7.87
N THR A 18 -5.21 16.48 -7.65
CA THR A 18 -5.81 15.14 -7.64
C THR A 18 -6.98 15.06 -6.66
N ASN A 19 -8.11 14.50 -7.10
CA ASN A 19 -9.28 14.26 -6.27
C ASN A 19 -9.44 12.75 -5.98
N PHE A 20 -8.92 12.28 -4.86
CA PHE A 20 -9.04 10.86 -4.50
C PHE A 20 -10.48 10.41 -4.21
N ALA A 21 -11.39 11.32 -3.85
CA ALA A 21 -12.82 10.97 -3.71
C ALA A 21 -13.46 10.62 -5.05
N HIS A 22 -12.98 11.20 -6.16
CA HIS A 22 -13.37 10.78 -7.51
C HIS A 22 -12.88 9.36 -7.82
N PHE A 23 -11.62 9.03 -7.47
CA PHE A 23 -11.10 7.67 -7.65
C PHE A 23 -11.82 6.63 -6.78
N ALA A 24 -12.18 6.98 -5.54
CA ALA A 24 -13.02 6.14 -4.69
C ALA A 24 -14.39 5.88 -5.35
N ASP A 25 -15.05 6.91 -5.88
CA ASP A 25 -16.33 6.71 -6.57
C ASP A 25 -16.18 5.90 -7.88
N ASN A 26 -15.08 6.06 -8.61
CA ASN A 26 -14.78 5.20 -9.76
C ASN A 26 -14.57 3.74 -9.32
N ARG A 27 -13.87 3.48 -8.21
CA ARG A 27 -13.73 2.13 -7.66
C ARG A 27 -15.09 1.52 -7.32
N ARG A 28 -15.98 2.27 -6.68
CA ARG A 28 -17.37 1.85 -6.42
C ARG A 28 -18.09 1.48 -7.72
N LYS A 29 -18.05 2.36 -8.72
CA LYS A 29 -18.71 2.14 -10.01
C LYS A 29 -18.16 0.91 -10.74
N PHE A 30 -16.84 0.72 -10.73
CA PHE A 30 -16.18 -0.47 -11.26
C PHE A 30 -16.69 -1.74 -10.57
N ILE A 31 -16.76 -1.77 -9.24
CA ILE A 31 -17.26 -2.92 -8.48
C ILE A 31 -18.73 -3.22 -8.85
N LEU A 32 -19.57 -2.19 -8.93
CA LEU A 32 -20.97 -2.33 -9.32
C LEU A 32 -21.17 -2.79 -10.76
N GLN A 33 -20.30 -2.36 -11.68
CA GLN A 33 -20.31 -2.82 -13.07
C GLN A 33 -20.00 -4.32 -13.16
N HIS A 34 -19.06 -4.81 -12.35
CA HIS A 34 -18.70 -6.23 -12.31
C HIS A 34 -19.64 -7.07 -11.44
N ASN A 35 -20.49 -6.43 -10.66
CA ASN A 35 -21.51 -7.08 -9.83
C ASN A 35 -22.87 -6.40 -10.03
N PRO A 36 -23.53 -6.54 -11.20
CA PRO A 36 -24.72 -5.75 -11.53
C PRO A 36 -25.87 -5.92 -10.53
N SER A 37 -26.03 -7.10 -9.93
CA SER A 37 -27.04 -7.38 -8.91
C SER A 37 -26.90 -6.51 -7.66
N TRP A 38 -25.69 -6.00 -7.39
CA TRP A 38 -25.45 -5.15 -6.22
C TRP A 38 -25.98 -3.74 -6.42
N ASN A 39 -26.31 -3.29 -7.64
CA ASN A 39 -26.80 -1.92 -7.86
C ASN A 39 -28.06 -1.61 -7.03
N ASN A 40 -28.94 -2.59 -6.89
CA ASN A 40 -30.23 -2.44 -6.20
C ASN A 40 -30.29 -3.25 -4.89
N ASP A 41 -29.15 -3.70 -4.37
CA ASP A 41 -29.09 -4.50 -3.14
C ASP A 41 -28.84 -3.59 -1.92
N PRO A 42 -29.82 -3.41 -1.01
CA PRO A 42 -29.63 -2.61 0.20
C PRO A 42 -28.61 -3.22 1.17
N GLU A 43 -28.32 -4.51 1.07
CA GLU A 43 -27.34 -5.21 1.90
C GLU A 43 -25.89 -4.92 1.46
N VAL A 44 -25.69 -4.33 0.26
CA VAL A 44 -24.37 -3.89 -0.20
C VAL A 44 -24.17 -2.41 0.10
N VAL A 45 -23.28 -2.13 1.04
CA VAL A 45 -22.98 -0.79 1.56
C VAL A 45 -21.56 -0.38 1.17
N PHE A 46 -21.42 0.75 0.50
CA PHE A 46 -20.09 1.36 0.33
C PHE A 46 -19.89 2.43 1.39
N ILE A 47 -18.72 2.44 2.01
CA ILE A 47 -18.31 3.45 2.99
C ILE A 47 -17.23 4.29 2.34
N ARG A 48 -17.33 5.62 2.45
CA ARG A 48 -16.29 6.54 1.98
C ARG A 48 -15.76 7.38 3.12
N PHE A 49 -14.45 7.32 3.33
CA PHE A 49 -13.72 8.30 4.11
C PHE A 49 -13.13 9.32 3.14
N ASP A 50 -13.78 10.46 2.96
CA ASP A 50 -13.28 11.60 2.18
C ASP A 50 -12.41 12.47 3.09
N ILE A 51 -11.10 12.19 3.08
CA ILE A 51 -10.12 12.87 3.92
C ILE A 51 -10.10 14.37 3.61
N LYS A 52 -10.15 14.74 2.32
CA LYS A 52 -10.11 16.14 1.90
C LYS A 52 -11.26 16.95 2.48
N ASN A 53 -12.49 16.42 2.37
CA ASN A 53 -13.69 17.14 2.80
C ASN A 53 -14.07 16.87 4.25
N GLY A 54 -13.34 16.01 4.96
CA GLY A 54 -13.65 15.64 6.35
C GLY A 54 -14.99 14.91 6.47
N LYS A 55 -15.32 14.01 5.53
CA LYS A 55 -16.63 13.33 5.53
C LYS A 55 -16.48 11.82 5.59
N LEU A 56 -17.26 11.21 6.48
CA LEU A 56 -17.56 9.78 6.48
C LEU A 56 -18.98 9.60 5.95
N GLU A 57 -19.13 8.89 4.84
CA GLU A 57 -20.39 8.75 4.12
C GLU A 57 -20.68 7.28 3.80
N ARG A 58 -21.98 6.94 3.72
CA ARG A 58 -22.47 5.63 3.30
C ARG A 58 -23.19 5.74 1.96
N ASN A 59 -22.89 4.87 1.01
CA ASN A 59 -23.67 4.71 -0.21
C ASN A 59 -24.56 3.47 -0.07
N ILE A 60 -25.87 3.70 0.07
CA ILE A 60 -26.88 2.65 0.21
C ILE A 60 -27.96 2.79 -0.86
N TYR A 61 -28.61 1.68 -1.21
CA TYR A 61 -29.79 1.68 -2.08
C TYR A 61 -31.04 1.94 -1.25
N ASP A 62 -31.83 2.96 -1.63
CA ASP A 62 -33.03 3.40 -0.88
C ASP A 62 -34.35 2.82 -1.43
N GLY A 63 -34.29 1.83 -2.31
CA GLY A 63 -35.44 1.30 -3.04
C GLY A 63 -35.68 1.97 -4.39
N ARG A 64 -34.95 3.04 -4.73
CA ARG A 64 -35.00 3.70 -6.04
C ARG A 64 -33.62 3.83 -6.65
N GLN A 65 -32.66 4.38 -5.89
CA GLN A 65 -31.30 4.60 -6.34
C GLN A 65 -30.29 4.51 -5.20
N ARG A 66 -29.01 4.53 -5.56
CA ARG A 66 -27.91 4.59 -4.59
C ARG A 66 -27.53 6.03 -4.29
N ASN A 67 -27.61 6.42 -3.01
CA ASN A 67 -27.28 7.77 -2.56
C ASN A 67 -26.17 7.75 -1.51
N TRP A 68 -25.27 8.74 -1.57
CA TRP A 68 -24.33 9.01 -0.49
C TRP A 68 -25.05 9.75 0.64
N ILE A 69 -24.98 9.21 1.85
CA ILE A 69 -25.57 9.75 3.07
C ILE A 69 -24.42 10.06 4.03
N LEU A 70 -24.37 11.29 4.55
CA LEU A 70 -23.37 11.69 5.54
C LEU A 70 -23.65 10.98 6.86
N GLU A 71 -22.65 10.28 7.38
CA GLU A 71 -22.70 9.60 8.68
C GLU A 71 -22.03 10.45 9.76
N LYS A 72 -20.84 11.00 9.45
CA LYS A 72 -20.08 11.85 10.37
C LYS A 72 -19.24 12.87 9.61
N SER A 73 -19.06 14.05 10.21
CA SER A 73 -18.18 15.11 9.71
C SER A 73 -17.01 15.36 10.65
N TYR A 74 -15.91 15.79 10.06
CA TYR A 74 -14.64 16.21 10.64
C TYR A 74 -14.25 17.55 10.01
N ASP A 75 -13.15 18.14 10.47
CA ASP A 75 -12.60 19.32 9.84
C ASP A 75 -12.08 18.98 8.43
N ALA A 76 -12.50 19.78 7.45
CA ALA A 76 -12.03 19.65 6.08
C ALA A 76 -10.58 20.13 5.96
N ILE A 77 -9.79 19.41 5.17
CA ILE A 77 -8.37 19.72 4.99
C ILE A 77 -8.22 21.02 4.20
N ASN A 78 -7.80 22.05 4.91
CA ASN A 78 -7.37 23.33 4.35
C ASN A 78 -5.84 23.45 4.40
N HIS A 79 -5.18 23.58 3.25
CA HIS A 79 -3.73 23.63 3.16
C HIS A 79 -3.12 24.85 3.91
N ARG A 80 -3.81 25.99 3.98
CA ARG A 80 -3.29 27.17 4.70
C ARG A 80 -3.33 26.97 6.23
N ILE A 81 -4.33 26.21 6.69
CA ILE A 81 -4.54 25.97 8.11
C ILE A 81 -3.67 24.81 8.58
N HIS A 82 -3.71 23.68 7.88
CA HIS A 82 -3.18 22.42 8.41
C HIS A 82 -1.78 22.04 7.91
N TYR A 83 -1.12 22.85 7.06
CA TYR A 83 0.20 22.50 6.51
C TYR A 83 1.27 23.57 6.78
N SER A 84 2.51 23.08 6.92
CA SER A 84 3.74 23.85 6.87
C SER A 84 4.55 23.35 5.67
N GLY A 85 4.50 24.07 4.55
CA GLY A 85 5.03 23.53 3.29
C GLY A 85 4.15 22.38 2.80
N THR A 86 4.70 21.18 2.61
CA THR A 86 3.95 19.96 2.25
C THR A 86 3.68 19.05 3.45
N GLU A 87 4.16 19.40 4.64
CA GLU A 87 4.00 18.58 5.85
C GLU A 87 2.74 18.97 6.62
N PHE A 88 1.98 17.96 7.04
CA PHE A 88 0.79 18.15 7.87
C PHE A 88 1.17 18.53 9.30
N LYS A 89 0.49 19.52 9.88
CA LYS A 89 0.73 20.01 11.24
C LYS A 89 0.29 18.97 12.27
N LYS A 90 1.14 18.74 13.28
CA LYS A 90 0.98 17.61 14.22
C LYS A 90 -0.14 17.81 15.25
N GLN A 91 -0.58 19.04 15.52
CA GLN A 91 -1.59 19.31 16.55
C GLN A 91 -3.04 19.19 16.07
N GLU A 92 -3.27 18.87 14.79
CA GLU A 92 -4.62 18.80 14.21
C GLU A 92 -5.31 17.49 14.62
N THR A 93 -6.27 17.55 15.54
CA THR A 93 -6.89 16.35 16.14
C THR A 93 -8.26 16.01 15.59
N ASN A 94 -9.00 16.98 15.03
CA ASN A 94 -10.37 16.79 14.53
C ASN A 94 -10.44 16.55 13.02
N VAL A 95 -9.38 15.98 12.44
CA VAL A 95 -9.32 15.50 11.06
C VAL A 95 -9.35 13.99 11.01
N ILE A 96 -9.82 13.42 9.90
CA ILE A 96 -9.82 11.96 9.72
C ILE A 96 -8.40 11.41 9.72
N SER A 97 -8.18 10.35 10.48
CA SER A 97 -6.95 9.55 10.55
C SER A 97 -7.18 8.14 10.02
N ILE A 98 -6.10 7.44 9.71
CA ILE A 98 -6.17 6.00 9.41
C ILE A 98 -6.75 5.19 10.59
N THR A 99 -6.55 5.65 11.83
CA THR A 99 -7.09 4.98 13.01
C THR A 99 -8.60 5.10 13.10
N ASP A 100 -9.21 6.15 12.56
CA ASP A 100 -10.68 6.24 12.44
C ASP A 100 -11.22 5.17 11.48
N VAL A 101 -10.47 4.86 10.41
CA VAL A 101 -10.80 3.77 9.48
C VAL A 101 -10.72 2.42 10.18
N TYR A 102 -9.64 2.17 10.94
CA TYR A 102 -9.49 0.93 11.69
C TYR A 102 -10.58 0.77 12.74
N ASN A 103 -10.90 1.82 13.48
CA ASN A 103 -11.98 1.80 14.48
C ASN A 103 -13.35 1.51 13.84
N TYR A 104 -13.61 2.03 12.64
CA TYR A 104 -14.83 1.71 11.89
C TYR A 104 -14.92 0.22 11.56
N ILE A 105 -13.81 -0.37 11.12
CA ILE A 105 -13.72 -1.81 10.80
C ILE A 105 -13.85 -2.66 12.07
N ILE A 106 -13.20 -2.26 13.16
CA ILE A 106 -13.33 -2.90 14.48
C ILE A 106 -14.79 -2.93 14.90
N ASN A 107 -15.51 -1.82 14.75
CA ASN A 107 -16.93 -1.75 15.07
C ASN A 107 -17.74 -2.72 14.19
N ILE A 108 -17.50 -2.76 12.87
CA ILE A 108 -18.11 -3.76 11.99
C ILE A 108 -17.83 -5.18 12.49
N GLY A 109 -16.59 -5.54 12.81
CA GLY A 109 -16.28 -6.89 13.28
C GLY A 109 -16.95 -7.27 14.60
N SER A 110 -17.24 -6.28 15.45
CA SER A 110 -17.97 -6.48 16.70
C SER A 110 -19.46 -6.74 16.47
N SER A 111 -20.11 -6.05 15.53
CA SER A 111 -21.57 -6.05 15.36
C SER A 111 -22.06 -6.85 14.13
N GLU A 112 -21.24 -6.90 13.09
CA GLU A 112 -21.54 -7.43 11.76
C GLU A 112 -20.31 -8.17 11.18
N PRO A 113 -19.87 -9.25 11.86
CA PRO A 113 -18.67 -9.97 11.47
C PRO A 113 -18.77 -10.55 10.06
N GLU A 114 -17.62 -10.75 9.42
CA GLU A 114 -17.46 -11.45 8.13
C GLU A 114 -18.16 -10.75 6.96
N THR A 115 -18.34 -9.43 7.04
CA THR A 115 -19.07 -8.64 6.03
C THR A 115 -18.19 -7.70 5.20
N VAL A 116 -16.98 -7.36 5.63
CA VAL A 116 -16.07 -6.49 4.87
C VAL A 116 -15.42 -7.29 3.73
N SER A 117 -15.80 -6.97 2.49
CA SER A 117 -15.23 -7.60 1.30
C SER A 117 -14.00 -6.86 0.76
N GLU A 118 -13.90 -5.56 0.97
CA GLU A 118 -12.76 -4.77 0.51
C GLU A 118 -12.53 -3.56 1.42
N LEU A 119 -11.27 -3.32 1.80
CA LEU A 119 -10.78 -2.03 2.25
C LEU A 119 -9.81 -1.48 1.20
N SER A 120 -10.23 -0.46 0.44
CA SER A 120 -9.37 0.23 -0.53
C SER A 120 -8.92 1.58 -0.01
N ILE A 121 -7.61 1.79 0.07
CA ILE A 121 -6.99 3.05 0.46
C ILE A 121 -6.41 3.72 -0.78
N LEU A 122 -7.18 4.65 -1.33
CA LEU A 122 -6.87 5.40 -2.56
C LEU A 122 -6.16 6.70 -2.21
N GLY A 123 -4.85 6.73 -2.41
CA GLY A 123 -4.03 7.88 -2.08
C GLY A 123 -2.60 7.70 -2.56
N HIS A 124 -1.66 8.23 -1.80
CA HIS A 124 -0.25 7.96 -2.01
C HIS A 124 0.15 6.72 -1.19
N GLY A 125 0.72 5.73 -1.87
CA GLY A 125 1.36 4.60 -1.22
C GLY A 125 2.78 4.97 -0.76
N TRP A 126 3.21 4.34 0.33
CA TRP A 126 4.60 4.33 0.76
C TRP A 126 4.93 3.00 1.41
N ILE A 127 6.21 2.59 1.38
CA ILE A 127 6.64 1.30 1.94
C ILE A 127 6.26 1.16 3.42
N GLY A 128 6.27 2.27 4.18
CA GLY A 128 5.91 2.26 5.59
C GLY A 128 4.41 2.38 5.86
N GLY A 129 3.58 2.69 4.86
CA GLY A 129 2.12 2.73 4.95
C GLY A 129 1.48 3.75 4.00
N PRO A 130 0.14 3.72 3.84
CA PRO A 130 -0.57 4.72 3.05
C PRO A 130 -0.43 6.11 3.66
N ILE A 131 -0.24 7.10 2.80
CA ILE A 131 -0.18 8.52 3.15
C ILE A 131 -1.56 9.13 2.83
N LEU A 132 -2.28 9.49 3.88
CA LEU A 132 -3.59 10.14 3.79
C LEU A 132 -3.44 11.65 3.68
N VAL A 133 -2.62 12.25 4.54
CA VAL A 133 -2.42 13.71 4.63
C VAL A 133 -0.95 14.13 4.66
N ASN A 134 0.01 13.21 4.64
CA ASN A 134 1.45 13.50 4.75
C ASN A 134 1.82 14.06 6.13
N SER A 135 1.31 13.38 7.16
CA SER A 135 1.72 13.58 8.55
C SER A 135 2.96 12.73 8.84
N TYR A 136 3.76 13.22 9.80
CA TYR A 136 4.99 12.56 10.20
C TYR A 136 4.98 12.27 11.68
N GLU A 137 5.47 11.09 12.03
CA GLU A 137 5.80 10.73 13.40
C GLU A 137 6.79 11.76 13.99
N ARG A 138 6.68 12.01 15.29
CA ARG A 138 7.75 12.70 16.04
C ARG A 138 8.93 11.77 16.24
N ASP A 139 10.10 12.35 16.49
CA ASP A 139 11.37 11.61 16.45
C ASP A 139 11.43 10.47 17.47
N GLU A 140 10.77 10.63 18.63
CA GLU A 140 10.67 9.57 19.63
C GLU A 140 9.86 8.35 19.15
N PHE A 141 8.95 8.52 18.18
CA PHE A 141 8.14 7.44 17.60
C PHE A 141 8.70 6.91 16.27
N LYS A 142 9.67 7.59 15.65
CA LYS A 142 10.35 7.07 14.45
C LYS A 142 11.26 5.90 14.79
N TYR A 143 11.64 5.11 13.78
CA TYR A 143 12.65 4.07 13.93
C TYR A 143 13.94 4.60 14.59
N GLY A 144 14.38 3.97 15.68
CA GLY A 144 15.52 4.40 16.50
C GLY A 144 15.16 5.32 17.68
N GLY A 145 13.94 5.85 17.73
CA GLY A 145 13.43 6.63 18.86
C GLY A 145 13.02 5.75 20.05
N ALA A 146 12.93 6.33 21.26
CA ALA A 146 12.62 5.59 22.49
C ALA A 146 11.23 4.90 22.50
N LYS A 147 10.28 5.42 21.70
CA LYS A 147 8.90 4.93 21.56
C LYS A 147 8.62 4.39 20.16
N TYR A 148 9.65 3.96 19.40
CA TYR A 148 9.49 3.60 17.99
C TYR A 148 8.46 2.50 17.70
N ARG A 149 8.16 1.64 18.68
CA ARG A 149 7.16 0.58 18.58
C ARG A 149 5.72 1.05 18.84
N ILE A 150 5.56 2.23 19.43
CA ILE A 150 4.25 2.79 19.79
C ILE A 150 3.80 3.70 18.64
N ARG A 151 2.51 3.69 18.29
CA ARG A 151 1.94 4.62 17.31
C ARG A 151 1.99 6.04 17.86
N ASP A 152 2.44 7.00 17.06
CA ASP A 152 2.31 8.42 17.40
C ASP A 152 0.84 8.84 17.31
N PRO A 153 0.19 9.28 18.40
CA PRO A 153 -1.22 9.70 18.38
C PRO A 153 -1.51 10.89 17.44
N TRP A 154 -0.47 11.63 17.03
CA TRP A 154 -0.58 12.80 16.15
C TRP A 154 -0.39 12.45 14.68
N ASP A 155 0.05 11.24 14.39
CA ASP A 155 0.19 10.77 13.03
C ASP A 155 -1.17 10.30 12.49
N LYS A 156 -1.55 10.79 11.32
CA LYS A 156 -2.83 10.50 10.65
C LYS A 156 -2.69 9.48 9.54
N ASP A 157 -1.46 9.22 9.10
CA ASP A 157 -1.14 8.27 8.04
C ASP A 157 -0.95 6.85 8.59
N GLY A 158 -1.06 5.85 7.72
CA GLY A 158 -0.84 4.44 8.06
C GLY A 158 0.63 4.15 8.34
N ARG A 159 0.89 3.28 9.31
CA ARG A 159 2.22 2.78 9.64
C ARG A 159 2.21 1.26 9.80
N HIS A 160 3.29 0.62 9.40
CA HIS A 160 3.46 -0.84 9.51
C HIS A 160 3.33 -1.37 10.96
N LYS A 161 3.52 -0.51 11.98
CA LYS A 161 3.37 -0.84 13.40
C LYS A 161 1.94 -0.71 13.94
N ASP A 162 0.98 -0.23 13.15
CA ASP A 162 -0.39 0.01 13.62
C ASP A 162 -1.07 -1.27 14.11
N PHE A 163 -0.65 -2.42 13.59
CA PHE A 163 -1.16 -3.74 13.95
C PHE A 163 -0.34 -4.45 15.04
N PHE A 164 0.66 -3.78 15.62
CA PHE A 164 1.34 -4.33 16.80
C PHE A 164 0.36 -4.35 17.98
N VAL A 165 0.46 -5.37 18.83
CA VAL A 165 -0.40 -5.55 20.02
C VAL A 165 -0.38 -4.33 20.96
N SER A 166 0.72 -3.56 20.98
CA SER A 166 0.83 -2.32 21.77
C SER A 166 0.01 -1.15 21.20
N ASN A 167 -0.43 -1.24 19.94
CA ASN A 167 -1.13 -0.17 19.22
C ASN A 167 -2.57 -0.56 18.85
N MET A 168 -2.87 -1.86 18.84
CA MET A 168 -4.21 -2.42 18.70
C MET A 168 -4.35 -3.55 19.72
N ASN A 169 -5.15 -3.35 20.76
CA ASN A 169 -5.31 -4.34 21.83
C ASN A 169 -5.96 -5.64 21.29
N ASP A 170 -5.90 -6.72 22.06
CA ASP A 170 -6.37 -8.04 21.60
C ASP A 170 -7.84 -8.08 21.17
N ALA A 171 -8.71 -7.33 21.86
CA ALA A 171 -10.14 -7.28 21.52
C ALA A 171 -10.37 -6.54 20.19
N ASP A 172 -9.73 -5.39 20.03
CA ASP A 172 -9.77 -4.61 18.79
C ASP A 172 -9.13 -5.37 17.64
N TRP A 173 -7.99 -6.02 17.86
CA TRP A 173 -7.32 -6.84 16.85
C TRP A 173 -8.21 -8.01 16.40
N LYS A 174 -8.86 -8.70 17.35
CA LYS A 174 -9.79 -9.78 17.06
C LYS A 174 -10.98 -9.26 16.24
N ASN A 175 -11.58 -8.14 16.64
CA ASN A 175 -12.71 -7.55 15.94
C ASN A 175 -12.30 -7.04 14.54
N PHE A 176 -11.16 -6.37 14.40
CA PHE A 176 -10.64 -5.91 13.11
C PHE A 176 -10.55 -7.08 12.12
N LYS A 177 -9.96 -8.20 12.55
CA LYS A 177 -9.87 -9.42 11.72
C LYS A 177 -11.24 -9.99 11.40
N LYS A 178 -12.08 -10.14 12.43
CA LYS A 178 -13.42 -10.73 12.33
C LYS A 178 -14.35 -9.92 11.42
N ALA A 179 -14.05 -8.65 11.15
CA ALA A 179 -14.83 -7.83 10.23
C ALA A 179 -14.76 -8.33 8.78
N PHE A 180 -13.62 -8.89 8.36
CA PHE A 180 -13.41 -9.29 6.97
C PHE A 180 -14.07 -10.62 6.66
N ALA A 181 -14.72 -10.69 5.50
CA ALA A 181 -15.16 -11.95 4.92
C ALA A 181 -13.95 -12.85 4.57
N ASP A 182 -14.16 -14.15 4.39
CA ASP A 182 -13.09 -15.12 4.08
C ASP A 182 -12.22 -14.73 2.87
N ASN A 183 -12.84 -14.10 1.87
CA ASN A 183 -12.16 -13.59 0.67
C ASN A 183 -11.98 -12.06 0.69
N GLY A 184 -12.17 -11.42 1.85
CA GLY A 184 -11.96 -10.00 2.05
C GLY A 184 -10.48 -9.64 1.99
N TYR A 185 -10.18 -8.47 1.45
CA TYR A 185 -8.81 -7.99 1.29
C TYR A 185 -8.67 -6.50 1.54
N ILE A 186 -7.43 -6.08 1.76
CA ILE A 186 -7.01 -4.68 1.85
C ILE A 186 -6.28 -4.33 0.55
N TRP A 187 -6.56 -3.18 -0.05
CA TRP A 187 -5.83 -2.67 -1.21
C TRP A 187 -5.27 -1.29 -0.91
N VAL A 188 -3.94 -1.21 -0.78
CA VAL A 188 -3.21 0.04 -0.67
C VAL A 188 -2.81 0.48 -2.09
N TRP A 189 -3.56 1.43 -2.62
CA TRP A 189 -3.27 2.00 -3.92
C TRP A 189 -2.14 3.02 -3.81
N GLY A 190 -1.39 3.18 -4.90
CA GLY A 190 -0.28 4.13 -4.94
C GLY A 190 1.09 3.46 -5.07
N CYS A 191 2.13 4.25 -4.83
CA CYS A 191 3.52 3.87 -5.05
C CYS A 191 4.09 3.01 -3.92
N VAL A 192 5.05 2.14 -4.23
CA VAL A 192 6.00 1.58 -3.25
C VAL A 192 7.43 1.81 -3.80
N PHE A 193 7.67 3.03 -4.29
CA PHE A 193 8.84 3.40 -5.09
C PHE A 193 10.08 3.71 -4.25
N THR A 194 10.44 2.80 -3.35
CA THR A 194 11.68 2.94 -2.59
C THR A 194 12.87 2.73 -3.53
N ARG A 195 13.63 3.82 -3.75
CA ARG A 195 14.73 3.88 -4.74
C ARG A 195 15.81 2.83 -4.54
N ALA A 196 16.03 2.34 -3.32
CA ALA A 196 16.98 1.26 -3.04
C ALA A 196 16.63 -0.02 -3.81
N TYR A 197 15.37 -0.46 -3.76
CA TYR A 197 14.91 -1.66 -4.46
C TYR A 197 14.86 -1.47 -5.96
N TYR A 198 14.28 -0.34 -6.43
CA TYR A 198 14.19 -0.03 -7.86
C TYR A 198 15.57 -0.02 -8.53
N ASN A 199 16.50 0.80 -8.02
CA ASN A 199 17.82 0.95 -8.63
C ASN A 199 18.64 -0.35 -8.54
N THR A 200 18.51 -1.13 -7.46
CA THR A 200 19.20 -2.41 -7.32
C THR A 200 18.69 -3.41 -8.36
N LEU A 201 17.37 -3.62 -8.44
CA LEU A 201 16.77 -4.53 -9.43
C LEU A 201 17.08 -4.10 -10.85
N TYR A 202 16.94 -2.81 -11.15
CA TYR A 202 17.27 -2.27 -12.46
C TYR A 202 18.73 -2.56 -12.81
N LYS A 203 19.68 -2.27 -11.91
CA LYS A 203 21.10 -2.55 -12.12
C LYS A 203 21.40 -4.03 -12.32
N VAL A 204 20.83 -4.92 -11.49
CA VAL A 204 20.96 -6.38 -11.66
C VAL A 204 20.51 -6.80 -13.06
N MET A 205 19.32 -6.37 -13.48
CA MET A 205 18.76 -6.69 -14.81
C MET A 205 19.51 -6.06 -15.99
N GLN A 206 20.43 -5.14 -15.72
CA GLN A 206 21.32 -4.54 -16.71
C GLN A 206 22.71 -5.19 -16.78
N THR A 207 23.06 -6.05 -15.83
CA THR A 207 24.36 -6.74 -15.84
C THR A 207 24.48 -7.71 -17.02
N PRO A 208 25.69 -7.90 -17.59
CA PRO A 208 25.94 -8.93 -18.59
C PRO A 208 25.53 -10.32 -18.10
N GLU A 209 25.82 -10.64 -16.82
CA GLU A 209 25.55 -11.92 -16.19
C GLU A 209 24.05 -12.25 -16.17
N PHE A 210 23.19 -11.24 -16.03
CA PHE A 210 21.74 -11.40 -16.13
C PHE A 210 21.25 -11.46 -17.57
N ARG A 211 21.82 -10.67 -18.48
CA ARG A 211 21.33 -10.55 -19.86
C ARG A 211 21.73 -11.71 -20.75
N GLN A 212 22.81 -12.42 -20.42
CA GLN A 212 23.26 -13.59 -21.17
C GLN A 212 22.38 -14.83 -21.00
N LYS A 213 21.50 -14.86 -19.99
CA LYS A 213 20.56 -15.95 -19.75
C LYS A 213 19.14 -15.53 -20.08
N THR A 214 18.32 -16.51 -20.46
CA THR A 214 16.89 -16.31 -20.64
C THR A 214 16.23 -15.83 -19.33
N PHE A 215 15.33 -14.86 -19.41
CA PHE A 215 14.59 -14.40 -18.25
C PHE A 215 13.80 -15.57 -17.64
N GLY A 216 13.88 -15.74 -16.33
CA GLY A 216 13.26 -16.82 -15.58
C GLY A 216 14.15 -18.05 -15.35
N THR A 217 15.31 -18.18 -16.01
CA THR A 217 16.15 -19.40 -15.92
C THR A 217 17.36 -19.27 -15.00
N HIS A 218 17.52 -18.13 -14.35
CA HIS A 218 18.63 -17.87 -13.42
C HIS A 218 18.51 -18.74 -12.18
N GLN A 219 19.62 -19.32 -11.77
CA GLN A 219 19.76 -20.16 -10.60
C GLN A 219 20.13 -19.33 -9.37
N ASP A 220 19.82 -19.83 -8.18
CA ASP A 220 20.12 -19.17 -6.91
C ASP A 220 21.62 -18.91 -6.70
N THR A 221 22.47 -19.72 -7.32
CA THR A 221 23.93 -19.61 -7.32
C THR A 221 24.48 -18.60 -8.31
N ASP A 222 23.67 -18.10 -9.26
CA ASP A 222 24.14 -17.12 -10.23
C ASP A 222 24.48 -15.80 -9.55
N THR A 223 25.64 -15.22 -9.88
CA THR A 223 26.14 -13.99 -9.26
C THR A 223 26.16 -12.81 -10.21
N PHE A 224 25.88 -11.62 -9.69
CA PHE A 224 25.81 -10.39 -10.47
C PHE A 224 26.71 -9.32 -9.86
N LYS A 225 27.57 -8.72 -10.69
CA LYS A 225 28.41 -7.60 -10.29
C LYS A 225 27.62 -6.30 -10.37
N ILE A 226 27.35 -5.69 -9.23
CA ILE A 226 26.55 -4.47 -9.10
C ILE A 226 27.48 -3.28 -8.83
N THR A 227 27.40 -2.25 -9.67
CA THR A 227 28.14 -0.99 -9.49
C THR A 227 27.19 0.18 -9.26
N VAL A 228 27.42 0.95 -8.20
CA VAL A 228 26.64 2.11 -7.78
C VAL A 228 27.51 3.37 -7.66
N ASN A 229 26.90 4.54 -7.57
CA ASN A 229 27.63 5.80 -7.34
C ASN A 229 27.65 6.17 -5.85
N SER A 230 28.47 7.15 -5.46
CA SER A 230 28.59 7.59 -4.05
C SER A 230 27.26 8.05 -3.45
N SER A 231 26.41 8.70 -4.25
CA SER A 231 25.09 9.18 -3.81
C SER A 231 24.17 8.02 -3.41
N PHE A 232 24.22 6.91 -4.15
CA PHE A 232 23.48 5.70 -3.81
C PHE A 232 23.99 5.09 -2.50
N VAL A 233 25.31 5.00 -2.32
CA VAL A 233 25.92 4.47 -1.10
C VAL A 233 25.43 5.23 0.13
N GLN A 234 25.60 6.55 0.13
CA GLN A 234 25.22 7.43 1.24
C GLN A 234 23.73 7.36 1.58
N LYS A 235 22.87 7.18 0.56
CA LYS A 235 21.41 7.21 0.75
C LYS A 235 20.81 5.85 1.12
N TYR A 236 21.37 4.73 0.65
CA TYR A 236 20.63 3.47 0.63
C TYR A 236 21.34 2.28 1.27
N TYR A 237 22.65 2.33 1.55
CA TYR A 237 23.32 1.17 2.15
C TYR A 237 22.75 0.82 3.53
N ASN A 238 22.37 1.82 4.32
CA ASN A 238 21.74 1.62 5.63
C ASN A 238 20.34 0.99 5.56
N ALA A 239 19.70 0.94 4.38
CA ALA A 239 18.40 0.29 4.24
C ALA A 239 18.48 -1.23 4.48
N ASP A 240 19.60 -1.86 4.13
CA ASP A 240 19.85 -3.28 4.40
C ASP A 240 21.36 -3.59 4.36
N ARG A 241 22.02 -3.56 5.52
CA ARG A 241 23.45 -3.91 5.66
C ARG A 241 23.75 -5.41 5.55
N LYS A 242 22.72 -6.27 5.52
CA LYS A 242 22.91 -7.69 5.17
C LYS A 242 23.09 -7.85 3.66
N PHE A 243 22.44 -6.99 2.86
CA PHE A 243 22.58 -6.99 1.41
C PHE A 243 23.65 -6.04 0.90
N PHE A 244 23.71 -4.79 1.35
CA PHE A 244 24.72 -3.83 0.90
C PHE A 244 26.02 -3.97 1.68
N PRO A 245 27.18 -3.64 1.10
CA PRO A 245 28.46 -3.64 1.81
C PRO A 245 28.43 -2.85 3.12
N ALA A 246 29.19 -3.32 4.12
CA ALA A 246 29.41 -2.57 5.36
C ALA A 246 30.34 -1.36 5.15
N ASN A 247 31.25 -1.45 4.17
CA ASN A 247 32.17 -0.37 3.84
C ASN A 247 31.53 0.65 2.88
N ASP A 248 31.29 1.87 3.36
CA ASP A 248 30.70 2.96 2.56
C ASP A 248 31.60 3.50 1.42
N LYS A 249 32.83 2.98 1.29
CA LYS A 249 33.71 3.26 0.14
C LYS A 249 33.54 2.24 -0.98
N GLU A 250 32.96 1.08 -0.70
CA GLU A 250 32.76 0.02 -1.68
C GLU A 250 31.59 0.36 -2.60
N LYS A 251 31.88 0.64 -3.87
CA LYS A 251 30.88 1.02 -4.89
C LYS A 251 30.53 -0.11 -5.85
N THR A 252 31.32 -1.17 -5.83
CA THR A 252 31.17 -2.35 -6.68
C THR A 252 31.24 -3.57 -5.80
N PHE A 253 30.19 -4.38 -5.84
CA PHE A 253 30.04 -5.57 -5.03
C PHE A 253 29.30 -6.65 -5.82
N THR A 254 29.44 -7.91 -5.41
CA THR A 254 28.80 -9.05 -6.08
C THR A 254 27.75 -9.67 -5.16
N ARG A 255 26.59 -10.04 -5.72
CA ARG A 255 25.54 -10.78 -5.01
C ARG A 255 24.99 -11.91 -5.83
N SER A 256 24.65 -13.01 -5.18
CA SER A 256 23.93 -14.12 -5.81
C SER A 256 22.45 -13.80 -6.01
N MET A 257 21.79 -14.54 -6.90
CA MET A 257 20.34 -14.49 -7.07
C MET A 257 19.63 -14.78 -5.73
N ALA A 258 20.11 -15.75 -4.95
CA ALA A 258 19.56 -16.03 -3.62
C ALA A 258 19.65 -14.82 -2.68
N GLU A 259 20.78 -14.10 -2.67
CA GLU A 259 20.95 -12.90 -1.84
C GLU A 259 20.04 -11.74 -2.30
N ILE A 260 19.86 -11.58 -3.62
CA ILE A 260 18.93 -10.61 -4.20
C ILE A 260 17.49 -10.96 -3.79
N LYS A 261 17.08 -12.22 -3.90
CA LYS A 261 15.75 -12.68 -3.46
C LYS A 261 15.53 -12.38 -1.98
N LYS A 262 16.48 -12.73 -1.12
CA LYS A 262 16.40 -12.45 0.33
C LYS A 262 16.31 -10.96 0.65
N PHE A 263 17.03 -10.09 -0.07
CA PHE A 263 16.93 -8.63 0.07
C PHE A 263 15.52 -8.12 -0.22
N LEU A 264 14.93 -8.56 -1.34
CA LEU A 264 13.57 -8.16 -1.71
C LEU A 264 12.54 -8.70 -0.72
N ILE A 265 12.67 -9.97 -0.31
CA ILE A 265 11.79 -10.61 0.65
C ILE A 265 11.80 -9.88 2.00
N ARG A 266 12.97 -9.51 2.53
CA ARG A 266 13.06 -8.68 3.76
C ARG A 266 12.33 -7.36 3.60
N GLY A 267 12.48 -6.70 2.45
CA GLY A 267 11.74 -5.48 2.13
C GLY A 267 10.23 -5.68 2.09
N LEU A 268 9.77 -6.79 1.50
CA LEU A 268 8.35 -7.10 1.34
C LEU A 268 7.71 -7.36 2.69
N ILE A 269 8.35 -8.18 3.54
CA ILE A 269 7.87 -8.48 4.90
C ILE A 269 7.81 -7.22 5.78
N ASN A 270 8.81 -6.34 5.66
CA ASN A 270 8.87 -5.11 6.45
C ASN A 270 8.03 -3.96 5.88
N SER A 271 7.44 -4.13 4.69
CA SER A 271 6.49 -3.15 4.15
C SER A 271 5.17 -3.16 4.93
N TYR A 272 4.41 -2.09 4.84
CA TYR A 272 3.07 -2.01 5.44
C TYR A 272 2.18 -3.17 4.99
N ALA A 273 2.16 -3.49 3.69
CA ALA A 273 1.35 -4.59 3.17
C ALA A 273 1.79 -5.94 3.73
N GLY A 274 3.11 -6.17 3.81
CA GLY A 274 3.69 -7.36 4.42
C GLY A 274 3.34 -7.51 5.89
N ARG A 275 3.56 -6.44 6.69
CA ARG A 275 3.25 -6.43 8.13
C ARG A 275 1.76 -6.58 8.40
N THR A 276 0.91 -5.86 7.68
CA THR A 276 -0.56 -6.00 7.80
C THR A 276 -0.99 -7.44 7.55
N THR A 277 -0.49 -8.06 6.48
CA THR A 277 -0.87 -9.44 6.12
C THR A 277 -0.32 -10.46 7.14
N LEU A 278 0.91 -10.29 7.63
CA LEU A 278 1.49 -11.17 8.65
C LEU A 278 0.76 -11.06 9.99
N ASP A 279 0.47 -9.83 10.42
CA ASP A 279 -0.06 -9.54 11.75
C ASP A 279 -1.57 -9.78 11.82
N THR A 280 -2.30 -9.70 10.70
CA THR A 280 -3.76 -9.89 10.67
C THR A 280 -4.20 -11.20 10.00
N GLY A 281 -3.44 -11.70 9.02
CA GLY A 281 -3.85 -12.81 8.16
C GLY A 281 -4.69 -12.39 6.95
N ILE A 282 -5.06 -11.11 6.82
CA ILE A 282 -5.87 -10.58 5.72
C ILE A 282 -4.97 -10.34 4.50
N GLU A 283 -5.39 -10.77 3.31
CA GLU A 283 -4.67 -10.47 2.06
C GLU A 283 -4.53 -8.95 1.89
N CYS A 284 -3.32 -8.48 1.58
CA CYS A 284 -3.09 -7.10 1.20
C CYS A 284 -2.63 -7.02 -0.27
N ARG A 285 -3.14 -6.04 -1.00
CA ARG A 285 -2.71 -5.69 -2.37
C ARG A 285 -1.99 -4.35 -2.32
N ALA A 286 -0.78 -4.29 -2.85
CA ALA A 286 0.02 -3.07 -2.87
C ALA A 286 1.06 -3.11 -4.00
N GLY A 287 1.71 -1.99 -4.30
CA GLY A 287 2.75 -1.97 -5.34
C GLY A 287 3.89 -2.94 -5.02
N TYR A 288 4.55 -3.45 -6.06
CA TYR A 288 5.82 -4.15 -5.91
C TYR A 288 6.90 -3.17 -5.41
N LEU A 289 7.87 -3.62 -4.60
CA LEU A 289 8.90 -2.69 -4.16
C LEU A 289 9.69 -2.15 -5.35
N GLY A 290 9.82 -0.83 -5.41
CA GLY A 290 10.46 -0.14 -6.51
C GLY A 290 9.54 0.17 -7.69
N THR A 291 8.22 0.04 -7.54
CA THR A 291 7.26 0.53 -8.55
C THR A 291 6.50 1.76 -8.05
N TYR A 292 6.14 2.66 -8.95
CA TYR A 292 5.16 3.71 -8.68
C TYR A 292 3.86 3.43 -9.43
N SER A 293 2.80 4.11 -9.04
CA SER A 293 1.51 4.06 -9.73
C SER A 293 1.30 5.32 -10.57
N SER A 294 0.56 5.17 -11.67
CA SER A 294 -0.02 6.27 -12.43
C SER A 294 -1.54 6.15 -12.42
N PHE A 295 -2.23 7.15 -12.96
CA PHE A 295 -3.66 7.06 -13.21
C PHE A 295 -3.90 6.40 -14.57
N GLU A 296 -4.94 5.58 -14.65
CA GLU A 296 -5.36 5.01 -15.93
C GLU A 296 -5.70 6.13 -16.92
N SER A 297 -5.13 6.06 -18.12
CA SER A 297 -5.14 7.16 -19.09
C SER A 297 -5.70 6.77 -20.47
N SER A 298 -5.86 5.47 -20.75
CA SER A 298 -6.30 4.98 -22.06
C SER A 298 -7.75 5.37 -22.39
N SER A 299 -8.01 5.61 -23.68
CA SER A 299 -9.37 5.76 -24.22
C SER A 299 -10.11 4.43 -24.03
N GLY A 300 -11.28 4.46 -23.38
CA GLY A 300 -12.12 3.29 -23.14
C GLY A 300 -12.19 2.78 -21.69
N VAL A 301 -11.31 3.23 -20.79
CA VAL A 301 -11.45 2.88 -19.35
C VAL A 301 -12.53 3.74 -18.72
N GLN A 302 -13.70 3.14 -18.46
CA GLN A 302 -14.91 3.85 -17.98
C GLN A 302 -14.85 4.25 -16.49
N HIS A 303 -14.02 3.59 -15.68
CA HIS A 303 -13.89 3.85 -14.24
C HIS A 303 -12.42 3.86 -13.82
N ARG A 304 -11.72 4.92 -14.24
CA ARG A 304 -10.28 5.06 -14.05
C ARG A 304 -9.93 5.08 -12.55
N VAL A 305 -8.96 4.26 -12.19
CA VAL A 305 -8.28 4.26 -10.89
C VAL A 305 -6.76 4.33 -11.11
N MET A 306 -5.97 3.88 -10.14
CA MET A 306 -4.51 3.83 -10.24
C MET A 306 -4.04 2.49 -10.80
N VAL A 307 -2.92 2.49 -11.51
CA VAL A 307 -2.30 1.31 -12.12
C VAL A 307 -0.78 1.39 -11.96
N ILE A 308 -0.09 0.26 -11.81
CA ILE A 308 1.37 0.24 -11.96
C ILE A 308 1.69 0.23 -13.47
N PRO A 309 2.38 1.24 -14.02
CA PRO A 309 2.64 1.33 -15.45
C PRO A 309 3.26 0.08 -16.08
N ARG A 310 2.67 -0.42 -17.18
CA ARG A 310 3.12 -1.59 -17.97
C ARG A 310 3.34 -1.26 -19.45
N ASN A 311 3.24 0.02 -19.81
CA ASN A 311 3.26 0.46 -21.18
C ASN A 311 3.77 1.90 -21.25
N GLN A 312 5.01 2.05 -21.69
CA GLN A 312 5.68 3.34 -21.76
C GLN A 312 4.93 4.36 -22.64
N LYS A 313 4.25 3.90 -23.70
CA LYS A 313 3.50 4.80 -24.58
C LYS A 313 2.26 5.38 -23.89
N LEU A 314 1.65 4.65 -22.96
CA LEU A 314 0.43 5.08 -22.25
C LEU A 314 0.72 5.86 -20.96
N TYR A 315 1.84 5.54 -20.30
CA TYR A 315 2.10 5.97 -18.91
C TYR A 315 3.49 6.59 -18.70
N SER A 316 4.20 6.93 -19.78
CA SER A 316 5.60 7.41 -19.81
C SER A 316 6.66 6.48 -19.20
N ASP A 317 6.26 5.33 -18.67
CA ASP A 317 7.14 4.34 -18.03
C ASP A 317 6.57 2.91 -18.15
N ASP A 318 7.42 1.93 -17.88
CA ASP A 318 7.12 0.52 -18.04
C ASP A 318 7.85 -0.36 -16.99
N PHE A 319 7.10 -0.78 -15.98
CA PHE A 319 7.56 -1.71 -14.95
C PHE A 319 7.47 -3.17 -15.37
N THR A 320 7.25 -3.50 -16.65
CA THR A 320 7.09 -4.88 -17.18
C THR A 320 8.08 -5.85 -16.57
N ARG A 321 9.36 -5.52 -16.71
CA ARG A 321 10.46 -6.34 -16.23
C ARG A 321 10.53 -6.45 -14.70
N VAL A 322 10.20 -5.38 -13.97
CA VAL A 322 10.25 -5.37 -12.50
C VAL A 322 9.18 -6.31 -11.93
N VAL A 323 7.91 -6.18 -12.35
CA VAL A 323 6.84 -7.07 -11.88
C VAL A 323 7.11 -8.51 -12.31
N ASN A 324 7.57 -8.74 -13.54
CA ASN A 324 7.90 -10.08 -14.00
C ASN A 324 9.04 -10.68 -13.15
N PHE A 325 9.98 -9.87 -12.67
CA PHE A 325 11.02 -10.34 -11.76
C PHE A 325 10.41 -10.89 -10.47
N TYR A 326 9.51 -10.14 -9.84
CA TYR A 326 8.82 -10.60 -8.64
C TYR A 326 7.98 -11.85 -8.89
N LYS A 327 7.21 -11.89 -9.98
CA LYS A 327 6.37 -13.05 -10.32
C LYS A 327 7.21 -14.31 -10.55
N HIS A 328 8.30 -14.22 -11.31
CA HIS A 328 9.08 -15.40 -11.70
C HIS A 328 10.12 -15.83 -10.68
N TYR A 329 10.84 -14.90 -10.06
CA TYR A 329 11.95 -15.25 -9.15
C TYR A 329 11.57 -15.26 -7.68
N ILE A 330 10.59 -14.43 -7.28
CA ILE A 330 10.11 -14.36 -5.91
C ILE A 330 8.86 -15.21 -5.72
N GLY A 331 8.05 -15.36 -6.78
CA GLY A 331 6.76 -16.05 -6.72
C GLY A 331 5.66 -15.18 -6.12
N LEU A 332 5.82 -13.85 -6.11
CA LEU A 332 4.80 -12.93 -5.60
C LEU A 332 3.75 -12.67 -6.69
N PRO A 333 2.49 -13.10 -6.51
CA PRO A 333 1.48 -13.00 -7.56
C PRO A 333 0.97 -11.56 -7.75
N GLU A 334 0.35 -11.33 -8.91
CA GLU A 334 -0.26 -10.07 -9.28
C GLU A 334 -1.74 -10.05 -8.89
N ASP A 335 -2.31 -8.85 -8.71
CA ASP A 335 -3.74 -8.64 -8.46
C ASP A 335 -4.60 -9.24 -9.59
N PRO A 336 -5.79 -9.78 -9.28
CA PRO A 336 -6.62 -10.46 -10.27
C PRO A 336 -7.24 -9.51 -11.28
N GLU A 337 -7.19 -8.19 -11.05
CA GLU A 337 -7.69 -7.17 -11.97
C GLU A 337 -6.63 -6.71 -12.97
N ASN A 338 -5.43 -7.31 -12.94
CA ASN A 338 -4.30 -6.99 -13.80
C ASN A 338 -3.90 -5.50 -13.77
N ARG A 339 -3.98 -4.89 -12.59
CA ARG A 339 -3.59 -3.48 -12.37
C ARG A 339 -2.12 -3.31 -12.01
N GLY A 340 -1.35 -4.40 -12.02
CA GLY A 340 0.09 -4.39 -11.76
C GLY A 340 0.46 -4.34 -10.28
N TYR A 341 -0.49 -4.52 -9.37
CA TYR A 341 -0.24 -4.59 -7.93
C TYR A 341 0.12 -6.03 -7.52
N ALA A 342 0.94 -6.16 -6.48
CA ALA A 342 1.28 -7.44 -5.87
C ALA A 342 0.21 -7.88 -4.86
N ARG A 343 -0.02 -9.20 -4.77
CA ARG A 343 -0.85 -9.83 -3.74
C ARG A 343 0.05 -10.39 -2.64
N TYR A 344 -0.08 -9.84 -1.44
CA TYR A 344 0.60 -10.27 -0.23
C TYR A 344 -0.32 -11.27 0.47
N GLU A 345 0.06 -12.55 0.43
CA GLU A 345 -0.70 -13.65 1.02
C GLU A 345 -0.03 -14.15 2.31
N ASN A 346 -0.82 -14.44 3.34
CA ASN A 346 -0.31 -14.77 4.67
C ASN A 346 0.61 -16.01 4.67
N TYR A 347 0.19 -17.09 4.02
CA TYR A 347 0.98 -18.33 3.96
C TYR A 347 2.37 -18.11 3.36
N GLN A 348 2.45 -17.39 2.24
CA GLN A 348 3.71 -17.10 1.57
C GLN A 348 4.62 -16.21 2.44
N LEU A 349 4.07 -15.13 3.01
CA LEU A 349 4.84 -14.22 3.86
C LEU A 349 5.33 -14.90 5.13
N TYR A 350 4.53 -15.78 5.75
CA TYR A 350 4.93 -16.50 6.95
C TYR A 350 6.10 -17.44 6.67
N LYS A 351 6.04 -18.19 5.57
CA LYS A 351 7.17 -19.03 5.10
C LYS A 351 8.42 -18.19 4.88
N TRP A 352 8.29 -17.01 4.28
CA TRP A 352 9.42 -16.11 4.07
C TRP A 352 9.97 -15.55 5.37
N PHE A 353 9.11 -15.12 6.31
CA PHE A 353 9.50 -14.58 7.61
C PHE A 353 10.33 -15.56 8.42
N GLN A 354 10.03 -16.86 8.33
CA GLN A 354 10.83 -17.92 8.96
C GLN A 354 12.20 -18.15 8.30
N SER A 355 12.43 -17.63 7.08
CA SER A 355 13.59 -17.98 6.25
C SER A 355 14.65 -16.87 6.08
N VAL A 356 14.41 -15.64 6.58
CA VAL A 356 15.24 -14.45 6.27
C VAL A 356 15.85 -13.71 7.45
#